data_AF-A0A433DUI6-F1
#
_entry.id   AF-A0A433DUI6-F1
#
_cell.length_a   1.000
_cell.length_b   1.000
_cell.length_c   1.000
_cell.angle_alpha   90.00
_cell.angle_beta   90.00
_cell.angle_gamma   90.00
#
_symmetry.space_group_name_H-M   'P 1'
#
loop_
_entity.id
_entity.type
_entity.pdbx_description
1 polymer ?
#
loop_
_entity_poly.entity_id
_entity_poly.type
_entity_poly.pdbx_seq_one_letter_code
_entity_poly.pdbx_strand_id
1 'polypeptide(L)'
;MTLIEQVQRLRVAAVAAHDEDKINRRTGELAGQAENVETLIETIQRLSRGVTELRTAHAALDTDLGPQAPQLAANLHALAEMLPSQDADAPLQALKVHVKAADGFVKGLRKSVEQAWTAERNREVPVVNEDLVATLSKSGIDVEEIRIKIEKAQGVLNILNNRAVPESGDVARLTAALESLQACGKQIAALVDPVLARVITGAQEAAGTPLSAFTPEVLTGLSRLGILDRFWVRLR
;
A
#
# COMPACT_ATOMS: atom_id res chain seq x y z
N MET A 1 -54.84 29.08 43.44
CA MET A 1 -53.80 28.13 43.01
C MET A 1 -53.27 27.45 44.26
N THR A 2 -53.47 26.15 44.40
CA THR A 2 -53.12 25.42 45.63
C THR A 2 -51.72 24.81 45.52
N LEU A 3 -51.05 24.57 46.65
CA LEU A 3 -49.75 23.89 46.72
C LEU A 3 -49.73 22.55 45.96
N ILE A 4 -50.88 21.85 45.95
CA ILE A 4 -51.04 20.56 45.26
C ILE A 4 -50.93 20.73 43.73
N GLU A 5 -51.51 21.79 43.17
CA GLU A 5 -51.42 22.09 41.73
C GLU A 5 -49.98 22.47 41.32
N GLN A 6 -49.23 23.16 42.18
CA GLN A 6 -47.83 23.48 41.93
C GLN A 6 -46.94 22.23 41.98
N VAL A 7 -47.15 21.33 42.95
CA VAL A 7 -46.41 20.07 43.04
C VAL A 7 -46.70 19.17 41.83
N GLN A 8 -47.95 19.12 41.36
CA GLN A 8 -48.30 18.37 40.15
C GLN A 8 -47.64 18.96 38.90
N ARG A 9 -47.64 20.30 38.72
CA ARG A 9 -46.94 20.95 37.61
C ARG A 9 -45.43 20.71 37.65
N LEU A 10 -44.81 20.80 38.82
CA LEU A 10 -43.38 20.53 38.99
C LEU A 10 -43.03 19.07 38.70
N ARG A 11 -43.88 18.11 39.07
CA ARG A 11 -43.70 16.70 38.72
C ARG A 11 -43.79 16.46 37.21
N VAL A 12 -44.78 17.05 36.54
CA VAL A 12 -44.92 16.94 35.08
C VAL A 12 -43.73 17.58 34.36
N ALA A 13 -43.29 18.76 34.81
CA ALA A 13 -42.11 19.42 34.25
C ALA A 13 -40.81 18.64 34.50
N ALA A 14 -40.64 18.03 35.67
CA ALA A 14 -39.47 17.20 35.98
C ALA A 14 -39.44 15.89 35.16
N VAL A 15 -40.60 15.27 34.90
CA VAL A 15 -40.70 14.11 34.01
C VAL A 15 -40.37 14.52 32.57
N ALA A 16 -40.94 15.63 32.07
CA ALA A 16 -40.64 16.13 30.73
C ALA A 16 -39.16 16.47 30.54
N ALA A 17 -38.51 17.11 31.53
CA ALA A 17 -37.07 17.40 31.49
C ALA A 17 -36.22 16.13 31.58
N HIS A 18 -36.63 15.15 32.38
CA HIS A 18 -35.95 13.85 32.44
C HIS A 18 -36.05 13.08 31.12
N ASP A 19 -37.21 13.13 30.47
CA ASP A 19 -37.42 12.55 29.15
C ASP A 19 -36.60 13.28 28.08
N GLU A 20 -36.49 14.61 28.16
CA GLU A 20 -35.66 15.43 27.26
C GLU A 20 -34.16 15.08 27.38
N ASP A 21 -33.62 14.98 28.60
CA ASP A 21 -32.24 14.54 28.84
C ASP A 21 -32.00 13.11 28.34
N LYS A 22 -32.96 12.20 28.55
CA LYS A 22 -32.90 10.82 28.06
C LYS A 22 -32.87 10.78 26.53
N ILE A 23 -33.73 11.55 25.88
CA ILE A 23 -33.79 11.68 24.42
C ILE A 23 -32.47 12.27 23.89
N ASN A 24 -31.97 13.36 24.47
CA ASN A 24 -30.73 14.01 24.02
C ASN A 24 -29.51 13.09 24.12
N ARG A 25 -29.33 12.40 25.26
CA ARG A 25 -28.26 11.39 25.40
C ARG A 25 -28.40 10.29 24.37
N ARG A 26 -29.64 9.84 24.12
CA ARG A 26 -29.91 8.75 23.19
C ARG A 26 -29.61 9.13 21.74
N THR A 27 -30.05 10.31 21.33
CA THR A 27 -29.76 10.89 20.02
C THR A 27 -28.25 11.01 19.82
N GLY A 28 -27.50 11.45 20.84
CA GLY A 28 -26.03 11.49 20.80
C GLY A 28 -25.38 10.11 20.63
N GLU A 29 -25.86 9.09 21.35
CA GLU A 29 -25.36 7.71 21.19
C GLU A 29 -25.64 7.16 19.79
N LEU A 30 -26.84 7.39 19.26
CA LEU A 30 -27.24 6.94 17.92
C LEU A 30 -26.42 7.64 16.82
N ALA A 31 -26.19 8.96 16.95
CA ALA A 31 -25.35 9.72 16.04
C ALA A 31 -23.92 9.16 16.02
N GLY A 32 -23.34 8.88 17.20
CA GLY A 32 -22.02 8.25 17.28
C GLY A 32 -21.97 6.84 16.69
N GLN A 33 -23.05 6.05 16.78
CA GLN A 33 -23.10 4.75 16.11
C GLN A 33 -23.23 4.89 14.60
N ALA A 34 -24.01 5.85 14.10
CA ALA A 34 -24.16 6.12 12.68
C ALA A 34 -22.80 6.50 12.05
N GLU A 35 -22.04 7.40 12.67
CA GLU A 35 -20.71 7.79 12.21
C GLU A 35 -19.74 6.60 12.16
N ASN A 36 -19.77 5.73 13.18
CA ASN A 36 -18.95 4.51 13.20
C ASN A 36 -19.34 3.55 12.06
N VAL A 37 -20.63 3.37 11.80
CA VAL A 37 -21.12 2.49 10.74
C VAL A 37 -20.72 3.03 9.37
N GLU A 38 -20.87 4.33 9.14
CA GLU A 38 -20.45 4.99 7.90
C GLU A 38 -18.94 4.82 7.65
N THR A 39 -18.12 5.05 8.69
CA THR A 39 -16.67 4.82 8.63
C THR A 39 -16.31 3.36 8.29
N LEU A 40 -17.04 2.40 8.85
CA LEU A 40 -16.84 0.97 8.57
C LEU A 40 -17.22 0.62 7.13
N ILE A 41 -18.31 1.18 6.60
CA ILE A 41 -18.75 1.01 5.22
C ILE A 41 -17.65 1.49 4.26
N GLU A 42 -17.17 2.73 4.43
CA GLU A 42 -16.12 3.30 3.59
C GLU A 42 -14.84 2.45 3.64
N THR A 43 -14.47 1.99 4.84
CA THR A 43 -13.30 1.15 5.04
C THR A 43 -13.44 -0.19 4.32
N ILE A 44 -14.60 -0.87 4.42
CA ILE A 44 -14.85 -2.13 3.72
C ILE A 44 -14.83 -1.96 2.22
N GLN A 45 -15.42 -0.89 1.69
CA GLN A 45 -15.41 -0.61 0.25
C GLN A 45 -13.97 -0.41 -0.25
N ARG A 46 -13.13 0.32 0.50
CA ARG A 46 -11.70 0.46 0.17
C ARG A 46 -10.96 -0.87 0.23
N LEU A 47 -11.16 -1.67 1.27
CA LEU A 47 -10.53 -2.98 1.40
C LEU A 47 -11.00 -3.96 0.32
N SER A 48 -12.27 -3.90 -0.08
CA SER A 48 -12.84 -4.77 -1.14
C SER A 48 -12.21 -4.49 -2.51
N ARG A 49 -11.88 -3.22 -2.79
CA ARG A 49 -11.07 -2.87 -3.97
C ARG A 49 -9.68 -3.48 -3.88
N GLY A 50 -9.00 -3.36 -2.74
CA GLY A 50 -7.69 -3.99 -2.52
C GLY A 50 -7.71 -5.52 -2.64
N VAL A 51 -8.75 -6.19 -2.12
CA VAL A 51 -8.97 -7.63 -2.28
C VAL A 51 -9.09 -8.01 -3.76
N THR A 52 -9.89 -7.25 -4.51
CA THR A 52 -10.08 -7.51 -5.95
C THR A 52 -8.76 -7.38 -6.70
N GLU A 53 -8.01 -6.30 -6.45
CA GLU A 53 -6.71 -6.04 -7.05
C GLU A 53 -5.67 -7.14 -6.72
N LEU A 54 -5.66 -7.64 -5.48
CA LEU A 54 -4.75 -8.70 -5.07
C LEU A 54 -5.17 -10.08 -5.61
N ARG A 55 -6.48 -10.33 -5.77
CA ARG A 55 -6.98 -11.58 -6.39
C ARG A 55 -6.63 -11.66 -7.87
N THR A 56 -6.72 -10.56 -8.61
CA THR A 56 -6.29 -10.54 -10.02
C THR A 56 -4.78 -10.79 -10.15
N ALA A 57 -4.00 -10.40 -9.13
CA ALA A 57 -2.57 -10.73 -9.01
C ALA A 57 -2.28 -12.18 -8.60
N HIS A 58 -3.30 -12.98 -8.28
CA HIS A 58 -3.19 -14.29 -7.63
C HIS A 58 -2.44 -14.28 -6.29
N ALA A 59 -2.50 -13.16 -5.55
CA ALA A 59 -1.89 -13.06 -4.23
C ALA A 59 -2.63 -13.95 -3.21
N ALA A 60 -1.88 -14.53 -2.27
CA ALA A 60 -2.44 -15.37 -1.21
C ALA A 60 -3.20 -14.51 -0.20
N LEU A 61 -4.53 -14.52 -0.31
CA LEU A 61 -5.44 -13.92 0.65
C LEU A 61 -6.09 -15.02 1.48
N ASP A 62 -6.48 -14.66 2.71
CA ASP A 62 -7.34 -15.51 3.53
C ASP A 62 -8.66 -15.77 2.78
N THR A 63 -8.91 -17.04 2.46
CA THR A 63 -10.00 -17.48 1.58
C THR A 63 -11.38 -17.19 2.16
N ASP A 64 -11.48 -17.04 3.48
CA ASP A 64 -12.76 -16.93 4.18
C ASP A 64 -13.23 -15.48 4.30
N LEU A 65 -12.30 -14.51 4.34
CA LEU A 65 -12.62 -13.10 4.58
C LEU A 65 -13.11 -12.38 3.32
N GLY A 66 -12.55 -12.71 2.16
CA GLY A 66 -12.88 -12.02 0.92
C GLY A 66 -14.34 -12.22 0.45
N PRO A 67 -14.93 -13.43 0.50
CA PRO A 67 -16.34 -13.67 0.12
C PRO A 67 -17.35 -13.08 1.11
N GLN A 68 -16.96 -12.89 2.38
CA GLN A 68 -17.84 -12.39 3.44
C GLN A 68 -17.94 -10.85 3.47
N ALA A 69 -16.97 -10.15 2.88
CA ALA A 69 -16.93 -8.68 2.86
C ALA A 69 -18.16 -8.01 2.19
N PRO A 70 -18.67 -8.48 1.03
CA PRO A 70 -19.87 -7.91 0.41
C PRO A 70 -21.11 -8.07 1.29
N GLN A 71 -21.26 -9.23 1.94
CA GLN A 71 -22.38 -9.48 2.84
C GLN A 71 -22.31 -8.56 4.07
N LEU A 72 -21.12 -8.36 4.64
CA LEU A 72 -20.95 -7.43 5.76
C LEU A 72 -21.26 -5.99 5.35
N ALA A 73 -20.82 -5.55 4.16
CA ALA A 73 -21.14 -4.22 3.64
C ALA A 73 -22.66 -4.02 3.49
N ALA A 74 -23.36 -5.01 2.93
CA ALA A 74 -24.82 -4.98 2.81
C ALA A 74 -25.50 -4.91 4.18
N ASN A 75 -25.03 -5.69 5.16
CA ASN A 75 -25.55 -5.68 6.52
C ASN A 75 -25.33 -4.31 7.21
N LEU A 76 -24.17 -3.68 7.00
CA LEU A 76 -23.89 -2.35 7.56
C LEU A 76 -24.72 -1.25 6.88
N HIS A 77 -24.95 -1.34 5.57
CA HIS A 77 -25.84 -0.42 4.87
C HIS A 77 -27.29 -0.54 5.37
N ALA A 78 -27.81 -1.76 5.51
CA ALA A 78 -29.13 -1.97 6.08
C ALA A 78 -29.22 -1.43 7.52
N LEU A 79 -28.16 -1.60 8.31
CA LEU A 79 -28.08 -1.08 9.67
C LEU A 79 -28.03 0.46 9.69
N ALA A 80 -27.32 1.10 8.76
CA ALA A 80 -27.32 2.54 8.57
C ALA A 80 -28.71 3.09 8.20
N GLU A 81 -29.48 2.40 7.36
CA GLU A 81 -30.85 2.79 6.99
C GLU A 81 -31.85 2.62 8.14
N MET A 82 -31.65 1.64 9.02
CA MET A 82 -32.52 1.39 10.17
C MET A 82 -32.24 2.33 11.36
N LEU A 83 -31.03 2.87 11.48
CA LEU A 83 -30.59 3.72 12.60
C LEU A 83 -31.49 4.95 12.84
N PRO A 84 -31.88 5.73 11.81
CA PRO A 84 -32.78 6.87 11.98
C PRO A 84 -34.20 6.52 12.44
N SER A 85 -34.61 5.25 12.26
CA SER A 85 -35.97 4.77 12.56
C SER A 85 -36.04 3.98 13.88
N GLN A 86 -34.95 3.91 14.63
CA GLN A 86 -34.92 3.22 15.91
C GLN A 86 -35.68 4.01 16.97
N ASP A 87 -36.64 3.34 17.61
CA ASP A 87 -37.42 3.89 18.70
C ASP A 87 -36.55 4.14 19.94
N ALA A 88 -36.90 5.14 20.75
CA ALA A 88 -36.06 5.60 21.88
C ALA A 88 -35.83 4.50 22.95
N ASP A 89 -36.75 3.54 23.04
CA ASP A 89 -36.71 2.42 23.99
C ASP A 89 -36.10 1.13 23.43
N ALA A 90 -35.66 1.10 22.15
CA ALA A 90 -35.02 -0.07 21.57
C ALA A 90 -33.65 -0.34 22.22
N PRO A 91 -33.26 -1.60 22.50
CA PRO A 91 -32.01 -1.92 23.17
C PRO A 91 -30.77 -1.68 22.28
N LEU A 92 -30.04 -0.59 22.50
CA LEU A 92 -28.79 -0.25 21.78
C LEU A 92 -27.66 -1.27 21.96
N GLN A 93 -27.76 -2.16 22.95
CA GLN A 93 -26.71 -3.11 23.24
C GLN A 93 -26.49 -4.10 22.09
N ALA A 94 -27.58 -4.53 21.44
CA ALA A 94 -27.50 -5.40 20.27
C ALA A 94 -26.79 -4.70 19.10
N LEU A 95 -27.12 -3.43 18.86
CA LEU A 95 -26.47 -2.58 17.86
C LEU A 95 -24.95 -2.45 18.13
N LYS A 96 -24.57 -2.10 19.37
CA LYS A 96 -23.16 -1.99 19.79
C LYS A 96 -22.39 -3.30 19.57
N VAL A 97 -23.02 -4.45 19.84
CA VAL A 97 -22.42 -5.77 19.59
C VAL A 97 -22.21 -6.02 18.09
N HIS A 98 -23.20 -5.70 17.25
CA HIS A 98 -23.06 -5.84 15.79
C HIS A 98 -21.96 -4.93 15.21
N VAL A 99 -21.93 -3.65 15.61
CA VAL A 99 -20.88 -2.70 15.17
C VAL A 99 -19.49 -3.16 15.61
N LYS A 100 -19.36 -3.67 16.84
CA LYS A 100 -18.08 -4.21 17.34
C LYS A 100 -17.64 -5.47 16.58
N ALA A 101 -18.56 -6.37 16.25
CA ALA A 101 -18.25 -7.54 15.45
C ALA A 101 -17.81 -7.15 14.04
N ALA A 102 -18.50 -6.18 13.42
CA ALA A 102 -18.12 -5.63 12.11
C ALA A 102 -16.71 -5.00 12.15
N ASP A 103 -16.41 -4.18 13.16
CA ASP A 103 -15.07 -3.60 13.34
C ASP A 103 -13.98 -4.68 13.47
N GLY A 104 -14.25 -5.75 14.24
CA GLY A 104 -13.34 -6.89 14.34
C GLY A 104 -13.05 -7.56 13.00
N PHE A 105 -14.10 -7.79 12.20
CA PHE A 105 -13.96 -8.33 10.85
C PHE A 105 -13.17 -7.39 9.93
N VAL A 106 -13.48 -6.08 9.94
CA VAL A 106 -12.78 -5.07 9.13
C VAL A 106 -11.30 -5.02 9.46
N LYS A 107 -10.93 -5.12 10.74
CA LYS A 107 -9.54 -5.21 11.18
C LYS A 107 -8.85 -6.48 10.68
N GLY A 108 -9.53 -7.62 10.75
CA GLY A 108 -9.03 -8.90 10.21
C GLY A 108 -8.79 -8.82 8.70
N LEU A 109 -9.78 -8.32 7.95
CA LEU A 109 -9.68 -8.13 6.51
C LEU A 109 -8.54 -7.17 6.14
N ARG A 110 -8.42 -6.04 6.84
CA ARG A 110 -7.33 -5.08 6.65
C ARG A 110 -5.97 -5.76 6.80
N LYS A 111 -5.77 -6.48 7.90
CA LYS A 111 -4.51 -7.19 8.16
C LYS A 111 -4.18 -8.18 7.05
N SER A 112 -5.17 -8.95 6.59
CA SER A 112 -5.00 -9.92 5.49
C SER A 112 -4.58 -9.22 4.19
N VAL A 113 -5.26 -8.13 3.83
CA VAL A 113 -4.94 -7.33 2.63
C VAL A 113 -3.55 -6.69 2.73
N GLU A 114 -3.19 -6.10 3.87
CA GLU A 114 -1.87 -5.48 4.10
C GLU A 114 -0.74 -6.52 4.02
N GLN A 115 -0.95 -7.71 4.57
CA GLN A 115 0.01 -8.82 4.51
C GLN A 115 0.20 -9.30 3.07
N ALA A 116 -0.89 -9.56 2.34
CA ALA A 116 -0.84 -9.99 0.95
C ALA A 116 -0.18 -8.92 0.05
N TRP A 117 -0.51 -7.64 0.26
CA TRP A 117 0.12 -6.53 -0.46
C TRP A 117 1.60 -6.39 -0.16
N THR A 118 2.01 -6.59 1.10
CA THR A 118 3.43 -6.57 1.47
C THR A 118 4.19 -7.72 0.83
N ALA A 119 3.61 -8.92 0.78
CA ALA A 119 4.20 -10.04 0.07
C ALA A 119 4.36 -9.76 -1.42
N GLU A 120 3.35 -9.15 -2.05
CA GLU A 120 3.37 -8.81 -3.47
C GLU A 120 4.43 -7.73 -3.79
N ARG A 121 4.56 -6.70 -2.95
CA ARG A 121 5.61 -5.67 -3.08
C ARG A 121 7.02 -6.19 -2.87
N ASN A 122 7.16 -7.22 -2.05
CA ASN A 122 8.46 -7.86 -1.76
C ASN A 122 8.82 -8.95 -2.79
N ARG A 123 8.09 -9.05 -3.93
CA ARG A 123 8.58 -9.80 -5.09
C ARG A 123 9.97 -9.31 -5.47
N GLU A 124 10.81 -10.23 -5.94
CA GLU A 124 12.20 -9.93 -6.28
C GLU A 124 12.27 -8.75 -7.26
N VAL A 125 12.81 -7.62 -6.77
CA VAL A 125 13.09 -6.45 -7.59
C VAL A 125 14.33 -6.77 -8.43
N PRO A 126 14.26 -6.68 -9.77
CA PRO A 126 15.42 -6.89 -10.62
C PRO A 126 16.55 -5.94 -10.20
N VAL A 127 17.71 -6.49 -9.86
CA VAL A 127 18.88 -5.69 -9.47
C VAL A 127 19.43 -5.00 -10.71
N VAL A 128 19.23 -3.68 -10.81
CA VAL A 128 19.85 -2.84 -11.83
C VAL A 128 21.00 -2.07 -11.20
N ASN A 129 22.20 -2.22 -11.75
CA ASN A 129 23.39 -1.54 -11.25
C ASN A 129 23.42 -0.09 -11.76
N GLU A 130 22.90 0.85 -10.97
CA GLU A 130 22.88 2.28 -11.30
C GLU A 130 24.29 2.88 -11.45
N ASP A 131 25.25 2.43 -10.64
CA ASP A 131 26.64 2.88 -10.71
C ASP A 131 27.28 2.52 -12.05
N LEU A 132 26.94 1.34 -12.58
CA LEU A 132 27.33 0.94 -13.93
C LEU A 132 26.71 1.87 -14.97
N VAL A 133 25.41 2.15 -14.90
CA VAL A 133 24.74 3.09 -15.83
C VAL A 133 25.39 4.48 -15.78
N ALA A 134 25.67 5.00 -14.58
CA ALA A 134 26.36 6.28 -14.42
C ALA A 134 27.77 6.25 -15.02
N THR A 135 28.50 5.14 -14.86
CA THR A 135 29.85 4.96 -15.42
C THR A 135 29.83 4.89 -16.94
N LEU A 136 28.85 4.19 -17.53
CA LEU A 136 28.66 4.13 -18.99
C LEU A 136 28.29 5.50 -19.56
N SER A 137 27.42 6.25 -18.89
CA SER A 137 27.06 7.61 -19.28
C SER A 137 28.27 8.55 -19.26
N LYS A 138 29.06 8.56 -18.17
CA LYS A 138 30.33 9.32 -18.08
C LYS A 138 31.33 8.91 -19.16
N SER A 139 31.21 7.69 -19.67
CA SER A 139 32.03 7.12 -20.72
C SER A 139 31.62 7.50 -22.14
N GLY A 140 30.53 8.27 -22.30
CA GLY A 140 30.03 8.68 -23.60
C GLY A 140 29.14 7.63 -24.28
N ILE A 141 28.77 6.56 -23.58
CA ILE A 141 27.78 5.60 -24.06
C ILE A 141 26.40 6.17 -23.76
N ASP A 142 25.55 6.23 -24.79
CA ASP A 142 24.17 6.71 -24.63
C ASP A 142 23.33 5.69 -23.85
N VAL A 143 23.14 5.97 -22.57
CA VAL A 143 22.30 5.22 -21.65
C VAL A 143 21.23 6.12 -21.01
N GLU A 144 21.00 7.31 -21.58
CA GLU A 144 20.11 8.32 -20.99
C GLU A 144 18.66 7.80 -20.92
N GLU A 145 18.20 7.15 -21.98
CA GLU A 145 16.87 6.53 -22.01
C GLU A 145 16.73 5.44 -20.94
N ILE A 146 17.79 4.65 -20.72
CA ILE A 146 17.82 3.59 -19.69
C ILE A 146 17.74 4.23 -18.30
N ARG A 147 18.52 5.28 -18.05
CA ARG A 147 18.51 6.01 -16.77
C ARG A 147 17.12 6.55 -16.45
N ILE A 148 16.50 7.26 -17.40
CA ILE A 148 15.15 7.82 -17.23
C ILE A 148 14.12 6.73 -16.91
N LYS A 149 14.22 5.56 -17.54
CA LYS A 149 13.30 4.43 -17.27
C LYS A 149 13.51 3.84 -15.87
N ILE A 150 14.76 3.71 -15.42
CA ILE A 150 15.09 3.25 -14.06
C ILE A 150 14.52 4.22 -13.03
N GLU A 151 14.82 5.51 -13.16
CA GLU A 151 14.35 6.56 -12.24
C GLU A 151 12.82 6.58 -12.15
N LYS A 152 12.13 6.50 -13.29
CA LYS A 152 10.65 6.44 -13.33
C LYS A 152 10.11 5.19 -12.63
N ALA A 153 10.68 4.02 -12.91
CA ALA A 153 10.24 2.77 -12.30
C ALA A 153 10.46 2.80 -10.78
N GLN A 154 11.61 3.26 -10.32
CA GLN A 154 11.91 3.43 -8.89
C GLN A 154 11.01 4.45 -8.21
N GLY A 155 10.70 5.56 -8.88
CA GLY A 155 9.72 6.53 -8.39
C GLY A 155 8.36 5.88 -8.15
N VAL A 156 7.89 5.04 -9.07
CA VAL A 156 6.65 4.26 -8.90
C VAL A 156 6.76 3.28 -7.73
N LEU A 157 7.85 2.50 -7.64
CA LEU A 157 8.05 1.55 -6.55
C LEU A 157 8.07 2.25 -5.18
N ASN A 158 8.74 3.40 -5.06
CA ASN A 158 8.79 4.18 -3.82
C ASN A 158 7.40 4.67 -3.40
N ILE A 159 6.57 5.14 -4.34
CA ILE A 159 5.18 5.54 -4.05
C ILE A 159 4.38 4.35 -3.54
N LEU A 160 4.49 3.20 -4.20
CA LEU A 160 3.76 1.97 -3.84
C LEU A 160 4.27 1.38 -2.51
N ASN A 161 5.54 1.55 -2.17
CA ASN A 161 6.11 1.05 -0.92
C ASN A 161 5.56 1.78 0.32
N ASN A 162 5.09 3.03 0.16
CA ASN A 162 4.47 3.79 1.25
C ASN A 162 2.97 3.49 1.44
N ARG A 163 2.36 2.65 0.59
CA ARG A 163 0.94 2.30 0.68
C ARG A 163 0.72 1.02 1.48
N ALA A 164 -0.15 1.10 2.49
CA ALA A 164 -0.53 -0.06 3.31
C ALA A 164 -1.53 -0.98 2.58
N VAL A 165 -2.49 -0.40 1.87
CA VAL A 165 -3.55 -1.12 1.12
C VAL A 165 -3.48 -0.67 -0.35
N PRO A 166 -3.54 -1.60 -1.32
CA PRO A 166 -3.50 -1.25 -2.74
C PRO A 166 -4.82 -0.62 -3.19
N GLU A 167 -4.72 0.35 -4.09
CA GLU A 167 -5.85 0.89 -4.84
C GLU A 167 -5.96 0.23 -6.22
N SER A 168 -7.05 0.55 -6.93
CA SER A 168 -7.27 0.04 -8.29
C SER A 168 -6.10 0.41 -9.20
N GLY A 169 -5.50 -0.60 -9.84
CA GLY A 169 -4.36 -0.45 -10.75
C GLY A 169 -2.99 -0.38 -10.08
N ASP A 170 -2.89 -0.40 -8.76
CA ASP A 170 -1.59 -0.38 -8.08
C ASP A 170 -0.78 -1.67 -8.34
N VAL A 171 -1.42 -2.83 -8.48
CA VAL A 171 -0.73 -4.07 -8.86
C VAL A 171 -0.22 -3.98 -10.29
N ALA A 172 -1.04 -3.49 -11.23
CA ALA A 172 -0.61 -3.31 -12.61
C ALA A 172 0.59 -2.36 -12.72
N ARG A 173 0.59 -1.27 -11.93
CA ARG A 173 1.71 -0.32 -11.85
C ARG A 173 2.96 -0.95 -11.25
N LEU A 174 2.81 -1.78 -10.21
CA LEU A 174 3.92 -2.55 -9.63
C LEU A 174 4.55 -3.46 -10.68
N THR A 175 3.73 -4.29 -11.33
CA THR A 175 4.18 -5.22 -12.38
C THR A 175 4.89 -4.48 -13.51
N ALA A 176 4.31 -3.39 -14.03
CA ALA A 176 4.92 -2.61 -15.10
C ALA A 176 6.26 -1.98 -14.68
N ALA A 177 6.39 -1.53 -13.43
CA ALA A 177 7.65 -1.00 -12.91
C ALA A 177 8.73 -2.09 -12.83
N LEU A 178 8.38 -3.28 -12.32
CA LEU A 178 9.29 -4.42 -12.25
C LEU A 178 9.72 -4.91 -13.64
N GLU A 179 8.78 -5.03 -14.58
CA GLU A 179 9.07 -5.38 -15.98
C GLU A 179 9.96 -4.34 -16.66
N SER A 180 9.73 -3.05 -16.41
CA SER A 180 10.57 -1.96 -16.90
C SER A 180 12.01 -2.08 -16.38
N LEU A 181 12.20 -2.36 -15.09
CA LEU A 181 13.53 -2.60 -14.51
C LEU A 181 14.19 -3.83 -15.12
N GLN A 182 13.45 -4.93 -15.29
CA GLN A 182 13.96 -6.14 -15.91
C GLN A 182 14.39 -5.88 -17.38
N ALA A 183 13.60 -5.12 -18.13
CA ALA A 183 13.93 -4.72 -19.50
C ALA A 183 15.18 -3.85 -19.54
N CYS A 184 15.33 -2.89 -18.62
CA CYS A 184 16.54 -2.08 -18.48
C CYS A 184 17.77 -2.95 -18.19
N GLY A 185 17.65 -3.93 -17.28
CA GLY A 185 18.72 -4.88 -16.99
C GLY A 185 19.16 -5.67 -18.23
N LYS A 186 18.21 -6.13 -19.05
CA LYS A 186 18.50 -6.80 -20.34
C LYS A 186 19.19 -5.88 -21.34
N GLN A 187 18.76 -4.61 -21.42
CA GLN A 187 19.38 -3.62 -22.30
C GLN A 187 20.83 -3.34 -21.89
N ILE A 188 21.09 -3.19 -20.59
CA ILE A 188 22.45 -3.02 -20.06
C ILE A 188 23.31 -4.25 -20.37
N ALA A 189 22.80 -5.46 -20.16
CA ALA A 189 23.53 -6.69 -20.46
C ALA A 189 23.82 -6.88 -21.97
N ALA A 190 23.00 -6.30 -22.85
CA ALA A 190 23.25 -6.28 -24.29
C ALA A 190 24.34 -5.26 -24.69
N LEU A 191 24.49 -4.17 -23.92
CA LEU A 191 25.52 -3.16 -24.14
C LEU A 191 26.88 -3.59 -23.56
N VAL A 192 26.86 -4.26 -22.41
CA VAL A 192 28.06 -4.60 -21.64
C VAL A 192 27.94 -6.03 -21.15
N ASP A 193 28.91 -6.87 -21.53
CA ASP A 193 29.01 -8.23 -21.04
C ASP A 193 29.05 -8.26 -19.50
N PRO A 194 28.37 -9.20 -18.82
CA PRO A 194 28.34 -9.27 -17.35
C PRO A 194 29.72 -9.33 -16.68
N VAL A 195 30.71 -9.97 -17.32
CA VAL A 195 32.09 -10.03 -16.82
C VAL A 195 32.74 -8.65 -16.93
N LEU A 196 32.55 -7.97 -18.05
CA LEU A 196 33.04 -6.61 -18.29
C LEU A 196 32.42 -5.61 -17.30
N ALA A 197 31.10 -5.72 -17.07
CA ALA A 197 30.37 -4.91 -16.09
C ALA A 197 30.96 -5.04 -14.68
N ARG A 198 31.25 -6.28 -14.23
CA ARG A 198 31.88 -6.50 -12.90
C ARG A 198 33.25 -5.85 -12.79
N VAL A 199 34.07 -5.95 -13.83
CA VAL A 199 35.42 -5.32 -13.83
C VAL A 199 35.30 -3.81 -13.79
N ILE A 200 34.39 -3.22 -14.57
CA ILE A 200 34.12 -1.78 -14.58
C ILE A 200 33.68 -1.31 -13.19
N THR A 201 32.69 -1.97 -12.58
CA THR A 201 32.19 -1.59 -11.26
C THR A 201 33.25 -1.76 -10.17
N GLY A 202 33.93 -2.90 -10.10
CA GLY A 202 34.96 -3.14 -9.07
C GLY A 202 36.15 -2.18 -9.18
N ALA A 203 36.46 -1.69 -10.39
CA ALA A 203 37.55 -0.77 -10.61
C ALA A 203 37.22 0.67 -10.13
N GLN A 204 35.95 0.98 -9.88
CA GLN A 204 35.53 2.22 -9.24
C GLN A 204 35.66 2.17 -7.71
N GLU A 205 35.78 0.98 -7.11
CA GLU A 205 35.94 0.85 -5.66
C GLU A 205 37.32 1.34 -5.20
N ALA A 206 37.42 1.79 -3.95
CA ALA A 206 38.69 2.30 -3.41
C ALA A 206 39.83 1.26 -3.40
N ALA A 207 39.47 -0.03 -3.33
CA ALA A 207 40.41 -1.13 -3.44
C ALA A 207 40.86 -1.39 -4.89
N GLY A 208 40.03 -1.03 -5.87
CA GLY A 208 40.17 -1.39 -7.27
C GLY A 208 39.95 -2.88 -7.55
N THR A 209 39.97 -3.24 -8.82
CA THR A 209 39.89 -4.63 -9.27
C THR A 209 41.30 -5.22 -9.43
N PRO A 210 41.57 -6.47 -9.02
CA PRO A 210 42.85 -7.12 -9.28
C PRO A 210 43.16 -7.17 -10.78
N LEU A 211 44.44 -6.98 -11.14
CA LEU A 211 44.90 -6.96 -12.53
C LEU A 211 44.56 -8.27 -13.28
N SER A 212 44.50 -9.39 -12.57
CA SER A 212 44.11 -10.69 -13.14
C SER A 212 42.69 -10.73 -13.72
N ALA A 213 41.82 -9.79 -13.34
CA ALA A 213 40.48 -9.68 -13.90
C ALA A 213 40.45 -8.98 -15.27
N PHE A 214 41.52 -8.29 -15.67
CA PHE A 214 41.67 -7.68 -17.00
C PHE A 214 42.15 -8.71 -18.02
N THR A 215 41.32 -9.71 -18.30
CA THR A 215 41.62 -10.72 -19.33
C THR A 215 41.63 -10.08 -20.74
N PRO A 216 42.22 -10.75 -21.76
CA PRO A 216 42.22 -10.23 -23.13
C PRO A 216 40.83 -9.89 -23.68
N GLU A 217 39.82 -10.68 -23.30
CA GLU A 217 38.42 -10.47 -23.65
C GLU A 217 37.88 -9.18 -23.01
N VAL A 218 38.18 -8.96 -21.72
CA VAL A 218 37.82 -7.75 -20.98
C VAL A 218 38.49 -6.52 -21.59
N LEU A 219 39.79 -6.58 -21.88
CA LEU A 219 40.52 -5.48 -22.51
C LEU A 219 39.97 -5.14 -23.90
N THR A 220 39.62 -6.16 -24.68
CA THR A 220 38.97 -5.98 -25.99
C THR A 220 37.59 -5.34 -25.83
N GLY A 221 36.82 -5.76 -24.83
CA GLY A 221 35.53 -5.16 -24.48
C GLY A 221 35.65 -3.68 -24.08
N LEU A 222 36.56 -3.36 -23.16
CA LEU A 222 36.84 -1.99 -22.72
C LEU A 222 37.32 -1.10 -23.88
N SER A 223 38.13 -1.64 -24.78
CA SER A 223 38.58 -0.93 -25.97
C SER A 223 37.44 -0.66 -26.96
N ARG A 224 36.53 -1.62 -27.17
CA ARG A 224 35.33 -1.44 -28.04
C ARG A 224 34.38 -0.39 -27.49
N LEU A 225 34.27 -0.32 -26.17
CA LEU A 225 33.50 0.71 -25.47
C LEU A 225 34.21 2.07 -25.43
N GLY A 226 35.48 2.16 -25.82
CA GLY A 226 36.25 3.41 -25.84
C GLY A 226 36.62 3.93 -24.44
N ILE A 227 36.76 3.04 -23.45
CA ILE A 227 36.98 3.41 -22.04
C ILE A 227 38.27 2.86 -21.44
N LEU A 228 39.03 2.08 -22.21
CA LEU A 228 40.22 1.38 -21.73
C LEU A 228 41.26 2.35 -21.15
N ASP A 229 41.42 3.51 -21.75
CA ASP A 229 42.34 4.60 -21.38
C ASP A 229 42.03 5.24 -20.02
N ARG A 230 40.85 4.96 -19.45
CA ARG A 230 40.41 5.52 -18.17
C ARG A 230 40.81 4.66 -16.97
N PHE A 231 41.31 3.44 -17.20
CA PHE A 231 41.75 2.54 -16.13
C PHE A 231 43.26 2.68 -15.92
N TRP A 232 43.67 2.80 -14.66
CA TRP A 232 45.07 2.99 -14.27
C TRP A 232 45.48 1.89 -13.30
N VAL A 233 46.67 1.31 -13.51
CA VAL A 233 47.23 0.31 -12.60
C VAL A 233 47.95 1.02 -11.46
N ARG A 234 47.55 0.73 -10.23
CA ARG A 234 48.30 1.11 -9.01
C ARG A 234 49.05 -0.10 -8.49
N LEU A 235 50.37 -0.02 -8.46
CA LEU A 235 51.22 -0.99 -7.78
C LEU A 235 51.18 -0.66 -6.28
N ARG A 236 50.76 -1.63 -5.46
CA ARG A 236 50.83 -1.57 -4.00
C ARG A 236 51.98 -2.43 -3.50
#